data_AF-A0A0B0NRC2-F1
#
_entry.id   AF-A0A0B0NRC2-F1
#
_cell.length_a   1.000
_cell.length_b   1.000
_cell.length_c   1.000
_cell.angle_alpha   90.00
_cell.angle_beta   90.00
_cell.angle_gamma   90.00
#
_symmetry.space_group_name_H-M   'P 1'
#
loop_
_entity.id
_entity.type
_entity.pdbx_description
1 polymer ?
#
loop_
_entity_poly.entity_id
_entity_poly.type
_entity_poly.pdbx_seq_one_letter_code
_entity_poly.pdbx_strand_id
1 'polypeptide(L)'
;MLGFSQSSVSSQNSRGTKRKWVPEEDAALVACMVDLHNVGTFNANTGFKASYLNELEKMLEKVLLYAMLKAKPNLESRIRTLKMDWSIIYDMLSGKTNSGFGWDEHR
;
A
#
# COMPACT_ATOMS: atom_id res chain seq x y z
N MET A 1 -17.95 -54.35 0.32
CA MET A 1 -17.72 -53.08 -0.40
C MET A 1 -17.01 -52.15 0.55
N LEU A 2 -15.76 -51.78 0.25
CA LEU A 2 -14.96 -50.87 1.09
C LEU A 2 -15.34 -49.43 0.73
N GLY A 3 -15.96 -48.72 1.66
CA GLY A 3 -16.34 -47.32 1.49
C GLY A 3 -15.12 -46.42 1.52
N PHE A 4 -14.84 -45.74 0.41
CA PHE A 4 -13.85 -44.67 0.35
C PHE A 4 -14.33 -43.48 1.20
N SER A 5 -13.55 -43.14 2.23
CA SER A 5 -13.70 -41.84 2.90
C SER A 5 -13.06 -40.77 2.03
N GLN A 6 -13.89 -39.91 1.41
CA GLN A 6 -13.41 -38.68 0.79
C GLN A 6 -12.90 -37.74 1.87
N SER A 7 -11.58 -37.57 1.94
CA SER A 7 -10.98 -36.45 2.66
C SER A 7 -11.17 -35.19 1.81
N SER A 8 -11.96 -34.24 2.33
CA SER A 8 -12.03 -32.89 1.79
C SER A 8 -10.68 -32.22 2.02
N VAL A 9 -9.93 -32.03 0.95
CA VAL A 9 -8.68 -31.26 0.97
C VAL A 9 -9.07 -29.80 1.22
N SER A 10 -8.94 -29.34 2.47
CA SER A 10 -9.00 -27.92 2.76
C SER A 10 -7.88 -27.25 1.97
N SER A 11 -8.23 -26.42 0.97
CA SER A 11 -7.25 -25.51 0.37
C SER A 11 -6.73 -24.60 1.46
N GLN A 12 -5.59 -24.95 2.04
CA GLN A 12 -4.76 -24.02 2.76
C GLN A 12 -4.29 -23.01 1.71
N ASN A 13 -5.04 -21.90 1.59
CA ASN A 13 -4.47 -20.68 1.05
C ASN A 13 -3.22 -20.42 1.89
N SER A 14 -2.06 -20.62 1.29
CA SER A 14 -0.78 -20.25 1.86
C SER A 14 -0.82 -18.75 2.06
N ARG A 15 -1.29 -18.32 3.24
CA ARG A 15 -1.03 -16.99 3.77
C ARG A 15 0.45 -16.96 4.08
N GLY A 16 1.26 -16.87 3.01
CA GLY A 16 2.67 -16.60 3.11
C GLY A 16 2.85 -15.40 4.02
N THR A 17 3.88 -15.44 4.85
CA THR A 17 4.20 -14.39 5.81
C THR A 17 4.30 -13.06 5.06
N LYS A 18 3.25 -12.22 5.15
CA LYS A 18 3.23 -10.93 4.45
C LYS A 18 4.37 -10.11 5.04
N ARG A 19 5.29 -9.64 4.19
CA ARG A 19 6.34 -8.71 4.59
C ARG A 19 5.71 -7.53 5.34
N LYS A 20 6.20 -7.25 6.54
CA LYS A 20 5.82 -6.05 7.29
C LYS A 20 6.70 -4.89 6.81
N TRP A 21 6.07 -3.76 6.53
CA TRP A 21 6.76 -2.50 6.30
C TRP A 21 7.16 -1.90 7.64
N VAL A 22 8.36 -1.34 7.72
CA VAL A 22 8.81 -0.57 8.89
C VAL A 22 8.70 0.94 8.61
N PRO A 23 8.55 1.78 9.64
CA PRO A 23 8.36 3.22 9.46
C PRO A 23 9.45 3.91 8.63
N GLU A 24 10.70 3.42 8.71
CA GLU A 24 11.83 3.94 7.96
C GLU A 24 11.67 3.69 6.45
N GLU A 25 11.10 2.54 6.07
CA GLU A 25 10.80 2.23 4.67
C GLU A 25 9.68 3.11 4.13
N ASP A 26 8.67 3.39 4.95
CA ASP A 26 7.60 4.33 4.58
C ASP A 26 8.11 5.74 4.39
N ALA A 27 8.95 6.21 5.32
CA ALA A 27 9.57 7.53 5.22
C ALA A 27 10.43 7.64 3.96
N ALA A 28 11.25 6.62 3.66
CA ALA A 28 12.04 6.58 2.44
C ALA A 28 11.17 6.54 1.17
N LEU A 29 10.10 5.75 1.16
CA LEU A 29 9.16 5.70 0.04
C LEU A 29 8.51 7.06 -0.23
N VAL A 30 8.01 7.72 0.83
CA VAL A 30 7.40 9.05 0.71
C VAL A 30 8.42 10.09 0.26
N ALA A 31 9.64 10.07 0.81
CA ALA A 31 10.72 10.96 0.38
C ALA A 31 11.05 10.79 -1.11
N CYS A 32 11.24 9.54 -1.57
CA CYS A 32 11.48 9.25 -2.99
C CYS A 32 10.33 9.71 -3.89
N MET A 33 9.07 9.60 -3.43
CA MET A 33 7.92 10.12 -4.18
C MET A 33 7.91 11.64 -4.30
N VAL A 34 8.29 12.34 -3.23
CA VAL A 34 8.44 13.81 -3.24
C VAL A 34 9.57 14.23 -4.18
N ASP A 35 10.72 13.57 -4.11
CA ASP A 35 11.85 13.84 -5.00
C ASP A 35 11.49 13.59 -6.46
N LEU A 36 10.81 12.47 -6.76
CA LEU A 36 10.34 12.14 -8.10
C LEU A 36 9.36 13.20 -8.63
N HIS A 37 8.47 13.70 -7.77
CA HIS A 37 7.55 14.78 -8.13
C HIS A 37 8.29 16.08 -8.43
N ASN A 38 9.29 16.43 -7.64
CA ASN A 38 10.08 17.66 -7.80
C ASN A 38 10.93 17.63 -9.08
N VAL A 39 11.43 16.46 -9.49
CA VAL A 39 12.11 16.26 -10.77
C VAL A 39 11.15 16.49 -11.96
N GLY A 40 9.87 16.18 -11.79
CA GLY A 40 8.81 16.50 -12.75
C GLY A 40 8.74 15.62 -13.99
N THR A 41 9.79 14.84 -14.31
CA THR A 41 9.85 13.99 -15.52
C THR A 41 8.69 13.00 -15.59
N PHE A 42 8.27 12.46 -14.45
CA PHE A 42 7.20 11.47 -14.34
C PHE A 42 5.85 12.08 -13.93
N ASN A 43 5.69 13.40 -13.86
CA ASN A 43 4.42 14.02 -13.47
C ASN A 43 3.39 13.98 -14.61
N ALA A 44 2.12 13.79 -14.24
CA ALA A 44 0.96 13.84 -15.10
C ALA A 44 -0.09 14.78 -14.47
N ASN A 45 -1.11 15.18 -15.23
CA ASN A 45 -2.14 16.12 -14.77
C ASN A 45 -2.83 15.68 -13.46
N THR A 46 -2.92 14.37 -13.23
CA THR A 46 -3.61 13.77 -12.06
C THR A 46 -2.68 12.96 -11.16
N GLY A 47 -1.35 13.12 -11.28
CA GLY A 47 -0.39 12.39 -10.46
C GLY A 47 0.88 12.01 -11.22
N PHE A 48 1.18 10.72 -11.32
CA PHE A 48 2.36 10.21 -12.02
C PHE A 48 2.00 9.51 -13.34
N LYS A 49 2.90 9.57 -14.32
CA LYS A 49 2.85 8.83 -15.59
C LYS A 49 2.98 7.33 -15.35
N ALA A 50 2.52 6.55 -16.34
CA ALA A 50 2.84 5.12 -16.40
C ALA A 50 4.37 4.93 -16.33
N SER A 51 4.82 3.87 -15.62
CA SER A 51 6.22 3.53 -15.29
C SER A 51 6.85 4.17 -14.05
N TYR A 52 6.20 5.13 -13.37
CA TYR A 52 6.78 5.77 -12.17
C TYR A 52 7.20 4.78 -11.06
N LEU A 53 6.49 3.67 -10.91
CA LEU A 53 6.81 2.62 -9.93
C LEU A 53 8.20 2.00 -10.15
N ASN A 54 8.62 1.85 -11.41
CA ASN A 54 9.94 1.31 -11.74
C ASN A 54 11.05 2.30 -11.39
N GLU A 55 10.77 3.60 -11.51
CA GLU A 55 11.75 4.62 -11.10
C GLU A 55 11.83 4.73 -9.58
N LEU A 56 10.69 4.64 -8.88
CA LEU A 56 10.67 4.55 -7.42
C LEU A 56 11.43 3.33 -6.90
N GLU A 57 11.30 2.17 -7.56
CA GLU A 57 12.10 0.98 -7.23
C GLU A 57 13.60 1.28 -7.31
N LYS A 58 14.09 1.88 -8.40
CA LYS A 58 15.52 2.23 -8.54
C LYS A 58 15.99 3.26 -7.51
N MET A 59 15.16 4.24 -7.17
CA MET A 59 15.48 5.24 -6.14
C MET A 59 15.59 4.56 -4.78
N LEU A 60 14.64 3.68 -4.44
CA LEU A 60 14.65 2.95 -3.18
C LEU A 60 15.78 1.92 -3.09
N GLU A 61 16.18 1.27 -4.19
CA GLU A 61 17.35 0.38 -4.18
C GLU A 61 18.64 1.13 -3.80
N LYS A 62 18.76 2.41 -4.14
CA LYS A 62 19.91 3.25 -3.75
C LYS A 62 19.87 3.68 -2.29
N VAL A 63 18.67 3.94 -1.75
CA VAL A 63 18.47 4.39 -0.36
C VAL A 63 18.48 3.20 0.61
N LEU A 64 17.91 2.07 0.19
CA LEU A 64 17.67 0.88 0.99
C LEU A 64 18.27 -0.36 0.29
N LEU A 65 19.61 -0.46 0.35
CA LEU A 65 20.42 -1.45 -0.37
C LEU A 65 20.05 -2.94 -0.11
N TYR A 66 19.23 -3.23 0.90
CA TYR A 66 18.84 -4.60 1.28
C TYR A 66 17.33 -4.84 1.37
N ALA A 67 16.50 -3.84 1.06
CA ALA A 67 15.06 -3.99 1.27
C ALA A 67 14.40 -4.94 0.25
N MET A 68 15.02 -5.20 -0.91
CA MET A 68 14.48 -6.07 -1.97
C MET A 68 13.02 -5.75 -2.33
N LEU A 69 12.68 -4.45 -2.39
CA LEU A 69 11.34 -3.98 -2.68
C LEU A 69 11.11 -3.90 -4.19
N LYS A 70 10.17 -4.69 -4.71
CA LYS A 70 9.80 -4.65 -6.13
C LYS A 70 8.65 -3.70 -6.39
N ALA A 71 8.70 -3.00 -7.54
CA ALA A 71 7.63 -2.12 -8.03
C ALA A 71 6.27 -2.78 -7.91
N LYS A 72 6.19 -4.04 -8.34
CA LYS A 72 5.05 -4.93 -8.12
C LYS A 72 5.52 -6.25 -7.48
N PRO A 73 4.79 -6.78 -6.49
CA PRO A 73 3.59 -6.21 -5.87
C PRO A 73 3.88 -5.24 -4.70
N ASN A 74 5.13 -5.08 -4.28
CA ASN A 74 5.44 -4.48 -2.97
C ASN A 74 5.13 -2.99 -2.90
N LEU A 75 5.70 -2.18 -3.80
CA LEU A 75 5.50 -0.72 -3.79
C LEU A 75 4.06 -0.35 -4.15
N GLU A 76 3.50 -0.99 -5.18
CA GLU A 76 2.11 -0.77 -5.60
C GLU A 76 1.12 -0.98 -4.43
N SER A 77 1.27 -2.10 -3.70
CA SER A 77 0.42 -2.37 -2.54
C SER A 77 0.60 -1.34 -1.45
N ARG A 78 1.85 -0.93 -1.15
CA ARG A 78 2.09 -0.01 -0.04
C ARG A 78 1.59 1.40 -0.33
N ILE A 79 1.84 1.91 -1.54
CA ILE A 79 1.33 3.21 -1.97
C ILE A 79 -0.19 3.25 -1.91
N ARG A 80 -0.86 2.15 -2.30
CA ARG A 80 -2.32 2.05 -2.18
C ARG A 80 -2.79 2.17 -0.73
N THR A 81 -2.14 1.47 0.20
CA THR A 81 -2.44 1.56 1.63
C THR A 81 -2.21 2.98 2.16
N LEU A 82 -1.06 3.59 1.89
CA LEU A 82 -0.74 4.95 2.34
C LEU A 82 -1.74 5.99 1.82
N LYS A 83 -2.19 5.85 0.56
CA LYS A 83 -3.25 6.72 0.01
C LYS A 83 -4.58 6.56 0.72
N MET A 84 -4.96 5.33 1.08
CA MET A 84 -6.19 5.07 1.83
C MET A 84 -6.11 5.65 3.25
N ASP A 85 -5.01 5.40 3.96
CA ASP A 85 -4.79 5.92 5.31
C ASP A 85 -4.81 7.46 5.32
N TRP A 86 -4.15 8.09 4.32
CA TRP A 86 -4.20 9.54 4.16
C TRP A 86 -5.61 10.05 3.86
N SER A 87 -6.38 9.37 3.01
CA SER A 87 -7.77 9.77 2.74
C SER A 87 -8.61 9.78 4.01
N ILE A 88 -8.47 8.75 4.87
CA ILE A 88 -9.18 8.67 6.15
C ILE A 88 -8.78 9.84 7.07
N ILE A 89 -7.48 10.09 7.21
CA ILE A 89 -6.98 11.19 8.05
C ILE A 89 -7.45 12.55 7.49
N TYR A 90 -7.39 12.74 6.19
CA TYR A 90 -7.84 13.96 5.53
C TYR A 90 -9.35 14.18 5.69
N ASP A 91 -10.15 13.13 5.61
CA ASP A 91 -11.60 13.19 5.85
C ASP A 91 -11.90 13.62 7.30
N MET A 92 -11.17 13.05 8.27
CA MET A 92 -11.27 13.44 9.69
C MET A 92 -10.88 14.92 9.90
N LEU A 93 -9.79 15.37 9.26
CA LEU A 93 -9.30 16.75 9.39
C LEU A 93 -10.18 17.78 8.67
N SER A 94 -10.74 17.43 7.52
CA SER A 94 -11.54 18.34 6.69
C SER A 94 -12.96 18.53 7.20
N GLY A 95 -13.40 17.75 8.21
CA GLY A 95 -14.73 17.85 8.82
C GLY A 95 -15.89 17.55 7.88
N LYS A 96 -15.61 17.17 6.62
CA LYS A 96 -16.62 16.94 5.56
C LYS A 96 -17.43 15.67 5.75
N THR A 97 -17.00 14.76 6.63
CA THR A 97 -17.63 13.45 6.84
C THR A 97 -18.06 13.19 8.29
N ASN A 98 -17.98 14.19 9.18
CA ASN A 98 -18.44 14.04 10.57
C ASN A 98 -19.97 13.95 10.69
N SER A 99 -20.73 14.05 9.61
CA SER A 99 -22.20 13.90 9.64
C SER A 99 -22.69 12.45 9.76
N GLY A 100 -21.79 11.46 9.73
CA GLY A 100 -22.13 10.03 9.83
C GLY A 100 -21.53 9.30 11.03
N PHE A 101 -20.72 9.97 11.85
CA PHE A 101 -20.13 9.39 13.06
C PHE A 101 -20.93 9.85 14.29
N GLY A 102 -22.12 9.27 14.44
CA GLY A 102 -22.95 9.42 15.65
C GLY A 102 -22.91 8.15 16.47
N TRP A 103 -22.81 8.27 17.79
CA TRP A 103 -23.27 7.20 18.67
C TRP A 103 -24.78 7.16 18.50
N ASP A 104 -25.34 6.02 18.07
CA ASP A 104 -26.80 5.85 18.08
C ASP A 104 -27.27 6.00 19.54
N GLU A 105 -27.94 7.11 19.82
CA GLU A 105 -28.36 7.51 21.15
C GLU A 105 -29.67 6.81 21.55
N HIS A 106 -30.25 5.98 20.67
CA HIS A 106 -31.45 5.22 20.99
C HIS A 106 -31.15 3.96 21.82
N ARG A 107 -31.31 4.12 23.14
CA ARG A 107 -31.59 3.04 24.08
C ARG A 107 -32.86 3.33 24.87
#